data_AF-A0A351NYX1-F1
#
_entry.id   AF-A0A351NYX1-F1
#
_cell.length_a   1.000
_cell.length_b   1.000
_cell.length_c   1.000
_cell.angle_alpha   90.00
_cell.angle_beta   90.00
_cell.angle_gamma   90.00
#
_symmetry.space_group_name_H-M   'P 1'
#
loop_
_entity.id
_entity.type
_entity.pdbx_description
1 polymer ?
#
loop_
_entity_poly.entity_id
_entity_poly.type
_entity_poly.pdbx_seq_one_letter_code
_entity_poly.pdbx_strand_id
1 'polypeptide(L)' 'LKDIIAILGMDELSEDDKMAVARARKIERFLSQPFHVAEIFTGSPGKYVSLKDTIAGFQGILAGEYDDLPEQAFYMV' A
#
# COMPACT_ATOMS: atom_id res chain seq x y z
N LEU A 1 10.63 5.95 11.90
CA LEU A 1 11.40 5.07 10.98
C LEU A 1 11.90 5.79 9.72
N LYS A 2 11.14 6.70 9.07
CA LYS A 2 11.60 7.39 7.84
C LYS A 2 12.97 8.08 7.99
N ASP A 3 13.20 8.81 9.08
CA ASP A 3 14.48 9.52 9.29
C ASP A 3 15.64 8.57 9.60
N ILE A 4 15.36 7.47 10.33
CA ILE A 4 16.35 6.42 10.64
C ILE A 4 16.78 5.72 9.35
N ILE A 5 15.84 5.36 8.49
CA ILE A 5 16.10 4.72 7.20
C ILE A 5 16.92 5.65 6.28
N ALA A 6 16.63 6.95 6.28
CA ALA A 6 17.33 7.92 5.45
C ALA A 6 18.80 8.10 5.85
N ILE A 7 19.15 7.87 7.12
CA ILE A 7 20.50 8.05 7.65
C ILE A 7 21.29 6.73 7.64
N LEU A 8 20.67 5.64 8.09
CA LEU A 8 21.34 4.35 8.34
C LEU A 8 21.10 3.31 7.23
N GLY A 9 20.07 3.49 6.40
CA GLY A 9 19.69 2.51 5.39
C GLY A 9 18.65 1.50 5.90
N MET A 10 18.07 0.75 4.96
CA MET A 10 17.00 -0.22 5.22
C MET A 10 17.51 -1.50 5.90
N ASP A 11 18.79 -1.83 5.66
CA ASP A 11 19.42 -3.07 6.12
C ASP A 11 19.67 -3.11 7.62
N GLU A 12 19.80 -1.93 8.24
CA GLU A 12 20.06 -1.73 9.67
C GLU A 12 18.82 -1.89 10.57
N LEU A 13 17.64 -2.05 9.96
CA LEU A 13 16.41 -2.31 10.71
C LEU A 13 16.32 -3.78 11.18
N SER A 14 15.62 -3.99 12.29
CA SER A 14 15.22 -5.34 12.69
C SER A 14 14.28 -5.96 11.64
N GLU A 15 14.22 -7.28 11.57
CA GLU A 15 13.34 -7.97 10.60
C GLU A 15 11.85 -7.60 10.81
N ASP A 16 11.43 -7.40 12.06
CA ASP A 16 10.08 -6.94 12.40
C ASP A 16 9.83 -5.50 11.89
N ASP A 17 10.80 -4.60 12.04
CA ASP A 17 10.70 -3.23 11.52
C ASP A 17 10.70 -3.20 9.99
N LYS A 18 11.50 -4.05 9.33
CA LYS A 18 11.50 -4.20 7.87
C LYS A 18 10.12 -4.65 7.39
N MET A 19 9.52 -5.63 8.05
CA MET A 19 8.18 -6.10 7.73
C MET A 19 7.12 -5.01 7.97
N ALA A 20 7.21 -4.27 9.07
CA ALA A 20 6.33 -3.14 9.35
C ALA A 20 6.43 -2.05 8.27
N VAL A 21 7.65 -1.71 7.83
CA VAL A 21 7.88 -0.73 6.75
C VAL A 21 7.34 -1.24 5.41
N ALA A 22 7.57 -2.50 5.07
CA ALA A 22 7.07 -3.11 3.83
C ALA A 22 5.53 -3.06 3.78
N ARG A 23 4.85 -3.47 4.86
CA ARG A 23 3.38 -3.37 4.95
C ARG A 23 2.89 -1.93 4.94
N ALA A 24 3.57 -1.02 5.66
CA ALA A 24 3.22 0.40 5.66
C ALA A 24 3.28 1.02 4.25
N ARG A 25 4.29 0.67 3.45
CA ARG A 25 4.38 1.11 2.05
C ARG A 25 3.25 0.56 1.18
N LYS A 26 2.90 -0.72 1.35
CA LYS A 26 1.74 -1.32 0.66
C LYS A 26 0.43 -0.61 1.01
N ILE A 27 0.21 -0.30 2.29
CA ILE A 27 -0.95 0.46 2.77
C ILE A 27 -0.98 1.87 2.15
N GLU A 28 0.15 2.58 2.14
CA GLU A 28 0.27 3.91 1.53
C GLU A 28 -0.12 3.88 0.05
N ARG A 29 0.28 2.82 -0.69
CA ARG A 29 -0.14 2.61 -2.08
C ARG A 29 -1.60 2.23 -2.19
N PHE A 30 -2.10 1.33 -1.35
CA PHE A 30 -3.48 0.84 -1.38
C PHE A 30 -4.52 1.93 -1.08
N LEU A 31 -4.12 3.01 -0.41
CA LEU A 31 -4.95 4.21 -0.25
C LEU A 31 -5.14 5.00 -1.55
N SER A 32 -4.34 4.73 -2.60
CA SER A 32 -4.56 5.32 -3.91
C SER A 32 -5.72 4.64 -4.63
N GLN A 33 -6.55 5.44 -5.30
CA GLN A 33 -7.74 4.96 -5.98
C GLN A 33 -7.96 5.78 -7.25
N PRO A 34 -8.25 5.14 -8.40
CA PRO A 34 -8.65 5.86 -9.60
C PRO A 34 -10.04 6.47 -9.40
N PHE A 35 -10.15 7.79 -9.61
CA PHE A 35 -11.41 8.50 -9.47
C PHE A 35 -12.12 8.64 -10.81
N HIS A 36 -13.44 8.46 -10.81
CA HIS A 36 -14.29 8.62 -12.01
C HIS A 36 -14.13 10.01 -12.66
N VAL A 37 -13.97 11.06 -11.85
CA VAL A 37 -13.76 12.43 -12.36
C VAL A 37 -12.38 12.64 -12.98
N ALA A 38 -11.41 11.79 -12.65
CA ALA A 38 -10.05 11.86 -13.13
C ALA A 38 -9.81 11.02 -14.40
N GLU A 39 -10.77 10.18 -14.80
CA GLU A 39 -10.66 9.28 -15.97
C GLU A 39 -10.27 10.02 -17.26
N ILE A 40 -10.83 11.23 -17.45
CA ILE A 40 -10.57 12.06 -18.63
C ILE A 40 -9.10 12.49 -18.72
N PHE A 41 -8.41 12.61 -17.57
CA PHE A 41 -7.02 13.05 -17.50
C PHE A 41 -6.03 11.90 -17.41
N THR A 42 -6.39 10.81 -16.71
CA THR A 42 -5.50 9.68 -16.43
C THR A 42 -5.65 8.52 -17.41
N GLY A 43 -6.77 8.46 -18.14
CA GLY A 43 -7.11 7.34 -19.02
C GLY A 43 -7.41 6.03 -18.29
N SER A 44 -7.40 6.03 -16.96
CA SER A 44 -7.67 4.84 -16.13
C SER A 44 -9.09 4.90 -15.58
N PRO A 45 -9.91 3.84 -15.73
CA PRO A 45 -11.30 3.83 -15.27
C PRO A 45 -11.34 3.96 -13.75
N GLY A 46 -12.23 4.83 -13.28
CA GLY A 46 -12.54 5.03 -11.88
C GLY A 46 -13.14 3.77 -11.29
N LYS A 47 -12.91 3.59 -9.99
CA LYS A 47 -13.46 2.46 -9.25
C LYS A 47 -14.22 2.96 -8.04
N TYR A 48 -15.32 2.27 -7.72
CA TYR A 48 -16.02 2.44 -6.46
C TYR A 48 -15.76 1.20 -5.62
N VAL A 49 -15.25 1.40 -4.40
CA VAL A 49 -14.95 0.33 -3.45
C VAL A 49 -15.93 0.46 -2.29
N SER A 50 -16.60 -0.63 -1.92
CA SER A 50 -17.52 -0.63 -0.79
C SER A 50 -16.76 -0.60 0.53
N LEU A 51 -17.37 -0.06 1.59
CA LEU A 51 -16.77 -0.03 2.93
C LEU A 51 -16.34 -1.44 3.40
N LYS A 52 -17.14 -2.45 3.08
CA LYS A 52 -16.86 -3.84 3.46
C LYS A 52 -15.58 -4.35 2.79
N ASP A 53 -15.42 -4.08 1.50
CA ASP A 53 -14.25 -4.50 0.73
C ASP A 53 -13.00 -3.72 1.15
N THR A 54 -13.15 -2.43 1.46
CA THR A 54 -12.07 -1.61 2.04
C THR A 54 -11.55 -2.22 3.34
N ILE A 55 -12.45 -2.52 4.29
CA ILE A 55 -12.05 -3.10 5.58
C ILE A 55 -11.38 -4.46 5.38
N ALA A 56 -11.94 -5.34 4.55
CA ALA A 56 -11.36 -6.64 4.28
C ALA A 56 -9.96 -6.54 3.65
N GLY A 57 -9.78 -5.66 2.67
CA GLY A 57 -8.48 -5.43 2.03
C GLY A 57 -7.40 -4.95 3.01
N PHE A 58 -7.72 -3.95 3.83
CA PHE A 58 -6.77 -3.47 4.85
C PHE A 58 -6.47 -4.52 5.91
N GLN A 59 -7.47 -5.31 6.34
CA GLN A 59 -7.26 -6.41 7.28
C GLN A 59 -6.32 -7.48 6.71
N GLY A 60 -6.48 -7.87 5.45
CA GLY A 60 -5.60 -8.84 4.79
C GLY A 60 -4.15 -8.34 4.69
N ILE A 61 -3.94 -7.05 4.37
CA ILE A 61 -2.59 -6.46 4.34
C ILE A 61 -1.96 -6.46 5.75
N LEU A 62 -2.73 -6.11 6.78
CA LEU A 62 -2.23 -6.12 8.17
C LEU A 62 -1.93 -7.53 8.68
N ALA A 63 -2.73 -8.52 8.28
CA ALA A 63 -2.54 -9.94 8.60
C ALA A 63 -1.37 -10.59 7.85
N GLY A 64 -0.85 -9.95 6.80
CA GLY A 64 0.27 -10.46 6.00
C GLY A 64 -0.15 -11.42 4.88
N GLU A 65 -1.45 -11.49 4.55
CA GLU A 65 -1.97 -12.38 3.49
C GLU A 65 -1.46 -12.02 2.10
N TYR A 66 -0.93 -10.81 1.93
CA TYR A 66 -0.42 -10.27 0.67
C TYR A 66 1.05 -9.84 0.75
N ASP A 67 1.82 -10.44 1.66
CA ASP A 67 3.22 -10.07 1.87
C ASP A 67 4.14 -10.44 0.69
N ASP A 68 3.77 -11.45 -0.07
CA ASP A 68 4.43 -11.91 -1.30
C ASP A 68 4.22 -10.98 -2.51
N LEU A 69 3.15 -10.18 -2.50
CA LEU A 69 2.86 -9.25 -3.58
C LEU A 69 3.78 -8.01 -3.56
N PRO A 70 4.23 -7.51 -4.73
CA PRO A 70 5.04 -6.30 -4.81
C PRO A 70 4.21 -5.06 -4.45
N GLU A 71 4.85 -4.02 -3.91
CA GLU A 71 4.19 -2.75 -3.54
C GLU A 71 3.40 -2.12 -4.70
N GLN A 72 3.90 -2.27 -5.93
CA GLN A 72 3.26 -1.74 -7.14
C GLN A 72 1.89 -2.35 -7.41
N ALA A 73 1.63 -3.58 -6.93
CA ALA A 73 0.33 -4.23 -7.08
C ALA A 73 -0.79 -3.53 -6.31
N PHE A 74 -0.45 -2.68 -5.34
CA PHE A 74 -1.41 -1.92 -4.53
C PHE A 74 -1.64 -0.51 -5.05
N TYR A 75 -1.03 -0.12 -6.18
CA TYR A 75 -1.10 1.25 -6.68
C TYR A 75 -2.20 1.43 -7.73
N MET A 76 -3.10 2.39 -7.51
CA MET A 76 -4.19 2.80 -8.41
C MET A 76 -5.11 1.63 -8.81
N VAL A 77 -5.50 0.82 -7.82
CA VAL A 77 -6.34 -0.37 -7.98
C VAL A 77 -7.77 -0.21 -7.54
#